data_AF-A0A960LNH8-F1
#
_entry.id   AF-A0A960LNH8-F1
#
_cell.length_a   1.000
_cell.length_b   1.000
_cell.length_c   1.000
_cell.angle_alpha   90.00
_cell.angle_beta   90.00
_cell.angle_gamma   90.00
#
_symmetry.space_group_name_H-M   'P 1'
#
loop_
_entity.id
_entity.type
_entity.pdbx_description
1 polymer ?
#
loop_
_entity_poly.entity_id
_entity_poly.type
_entity_poly.pdbx_seq_one_letter_code
_entity_poly.pdbx_strand_id
1 'polypeptide(L)'
;MARARKSEEERSMDSLMDAMTNVVGILLLILIVSSLGISAAVRKIVANIEPVSEQELQIMKTTRENTLENLEKLRQLQTQMDEKQLDEKEAQQMVLELEEFEKNNQDLMSKTSDIEEWRKKVEDEEAKKAINEEEIKVVSAELANLKAILDQTPQREVKAATLVNMPNPRLAPDQAIAYYVVCKAKKLYFVGDPYLHVFRVRDVIEQNFAKLAFNSEGMGSLTYPLLGTKQNDARTGYLALDETVRRTSRMDKEYADWANIKITEFKTSGTGYEVVPEKAMLDRLFGGADKRDFSVQKFRLDEKKVKAFFGDGAMGPADFAYFVDRNGTTDRLKLSLGFKEEGGLTPEQFLSQNSAFHQACKTATQNRGALFYYYVSPDSFDTYLQAREVSEGYSIPAGWTTWKGDRLDLRVMAIRETVRFDMNSVPVAEYRKIADTAGAALVAKLKDEVTNFDAKVTAAIPKELTNPAEKQQFIDKLTAERKDWIYRNLQPWTRAVFEAALAATEVKGQKEIRVDVHPPEIPHTRIFVGSQPPSKPAPPPDPNKKPAPRPPPPSGGGAKIILD
;
A
#
# COMPACT_ATOMS: atom_id res chain seq x y z
N MET A 1 42.24 59.28 20.01
CA MET A 1 41.54 58.03 19.71
C MET A 1 40.81 58.18 18.37
N ALA A 2 40.95 57.16 17.53
CA ALA A 2 40.10 56.72 16.42
C ALA A 2 39.35 57.74 15.52
N ARG A 3 39.93 57.92 14.32
CA ARG A 3 39.40 58.04 12.95
C ARG A 3 37.90 58.29 12.69
N ALA A 4 37.67 59.30 11.83
CA ALA A 4 36.92 59.32 10.54
C ALA A 4 35.45 58.85 10.53
N ARG A 5 34.53 59.42 9.75
CA ARG A 5 34.61 59.80 8.33
C ARG A 5 33.65 60.94 7.99
N LYS A 6 34.09 61.72 7.01
CA LYS A 6 33.40 62.83 6.33
C LYS A 6 32.96 62.32 4.95
N SER A 7 32.06 63.09 4.34
CA SER A 7 31.61 63.15 2.93
C SER A 7 30.61 62.10 2.45
N GLU A 8 29.37 62.55 2.40
CA GLU A 8 28.13 61.97 1.88
C GLU A 8 27.94 62.25 0.37
N GLU A 9 29.03 62.51 -0.37
CA GLU A 9 28.98 62.80 -1.82
C GLU A 9 29.39 61.61 -2.72
N GLU A 10 29.84 60.48 -2.17
CA GLU A 10 30.17 59.28 -2.96
C GLU A 10 28.98 58.34 -3.22
N ARG A 11 27.83 58.57 -2.57
CA ARG A 11 26.69 57.62 -2.60
C ARG A 11 25.65 57.84 -3.70
N SER A 12 25.71 58.94 -4.46
CA SER A 12 24.84 59.15 -5.63
C SER A 12 25.49 58.76 -6.96
N MET A 13 26.82 58.54 -6.98
CA MET A 13 27.53 57.99 -8.15
C MET A 13 27.48 56.47 -8.17
N ASP A 14 27.43 55.81 -7.01
CA ASP A 14 27.36 54.35 -6.90
C ASP A 14 25.98 53.80 -7.30
N SER A 15 24.88 54.45 -6.91
CA SER A 15 23.53 54.08 -7.37
C SER A 15 23.29 54.35 -8.87
N LEU A 16 24.08 55.26 -9.46
CA LEU A 16 24.06 55.57 -10.89
C LEU A 16 24.97 54.62 -11.67
N MET A 17 26.06 54.16 -11.07
CA MET A 17 26.94 53.10 -11.57
C MET A 17 26.28 51.72 -11.46
N ASP A 18 25.45 51.47 -10.46
CA ASP A 18 24.66 50.22 -10.29
C ASP A 18 23.47 50.16 -11.28
N ALA A 19 22.86 51.31 -11.60
CA ALA A 19 21.88 51.44 -12.67
C ALA A 19 22.52 51.30 -14.07
N MET A 20 23.73 51.85 -14.29
CA MET A 20 24.48 51.65 -15.53
C MET A 20 24.94 50.20 -15.71
N THR A 21 25.27 49.48 -14.63
CA THR A 21 25.78 48.09 -14.73
C THR A 21 24.65 47.08 -14.96
N ASN A 22 23.45 47.29 -14.40
CA ASN A 22 22.27 46.47 -14.70
C ASN A 22 21.75 46.64 -16.14
N VAL A 23 21.78 47.86 -16.67
CA VAL A 23 21.38 48.13 -18.07
C VAL A 23 22.41 47.57 -19.06
N VAL A 24 23.71 47.67 -18.75
CA VAL A 24 24.78 47.02 -19.53
C VAL A 24 24.69 45.50 -19.45
N GLY A 25 24.34 44.92 -18.30
CA GLY A 25 24.14 43.48 -18.14
C GLY A 25 22.98 42.94 -19.00
N ILE A 26 21.87 43.68 -19.09
CA ILE A 26 20.73 43.31 -19.94
C ILE A 26 21.06 43.51 -21.44
N LEU A 27 21.83 44.53 -21.80
CA LEU A 27 22.33 44.71 -23.18
C LEU A 27 23.29 43.59 -23.60
N LEU A 28 24.16 43.13 -22.69
CA LEU A 28 25.07 41.99 -22.93
C LEU A 28 24.28 40.68 -23.14
N LEU A 29 23.20 40.48 -22.39
CA LEU A 29 22.33 39.31 -22.53
C LEU A 29 21.51 39.35 -23.83
N ILE A 30 21.02 40.53 -24.23
CA ILE A 30 20.38 40.74 -25.55
C ILE A 30 21.40 40.58 -26.69
N LEU A 31 22.66 40.98 -26.51
CA LEU A 31 23.74 40.78 -27.50
C LEU A 31 24.10 39.30 -27.66
N ILE A 32 24.10 38.53 -26.57
CA ILE A 32 24.27 37.07 -26.60
C ILE A 32 23.06 36.39 -27.27
N VAL A 33 21.84 36.86 -27.00
CA VAL A 33 20.61 36.30 -27.60
C VAL A 33 20.42 36.75 -29.07
N SER A 34 20.96 37.91 -29.47
CA SER A 34 21.06 38.34 -30.88
C SER A 34 22.18 37.63 -31.64
N SER A 35 23.25 37.19 -30.97
CA SER A 35 24.28 36.34 -31.57
C SER A 35 23.80 34.90 -31.80
N LEU A 36 22.67 34.52 -31.19
CA LEU A 36 22.00 33.24 -31.39
C LEU A 36 20.94 33.23 -32.49
N GLY A 37 20.85 34.26 -33.35
CA GLY A 37 19.90 34.11 -34.45
C GLY A 37 19.85 35.24 -35.43
N ILE A 38 20.68 35.17 -36.47
CA ILE A 38 20.21 35.39 -37.84
C ILE A 38 20.97 34.40 -38.73
N SER A 39 20.24 33.36 -39.12
CA SER A 39 20.02 32.96 -40.51
C SER A 39 21.19 32.89 -41.50
N ALA A 40 21.05 31.93 -42.40
CA ALA A 40 21.69 31.91 -43.71
C ALA A 40 23.14 31.43 -43.78
N ALA A 41 23.69 30.92 -42.67
CA ALA A 41 24.76 29.90 -42.67
C ALA A 41 24.34 28.55 -43.27
N VAL A 42 23.13 28.44 -43.84
CA VAL A 42 22.68 27.23 -44.52
C VAL A 42 22.65 27.37 -46.05
N ARG A 43 22.80 28.53 -46.71
CA ARG A 43 22.37 28.55 -48.14
C ARG A 43 23.26 29.14 -49.22
N LYS A 44 24.44 29.73 -48.97
CA LYS A 44 25.20 30.34 -50.09
C LYS A 44 26.71 30.12 -50.14
N ILE A 45 27.22 29.10 -49.46
CA ILE A 45 28.50 28.46 -49.76
C ILE A 45 28.32 26.95 -49.51
N VAL A 46 27.76 26.11 -50.39
CA VAL A 46 27.49 26.19 -51.84
C VAL A 46 28.67 26.68 -52.68
N ALA A 47 29.87 26.59 -52.13
CA ALA A 47 31.11 26.49 -52.88
C ALA A 47 32.12 25.92 -51.88
N ASN A 48 32.06 24.65 -51.49
CA ASN A 48 32.59 23.61 -52.37
C ASN A 48 33.63 24.21 -53.34
N ILE A 49 34.82 24.44 -52.79
CA ILE A 49 36.11 24.70 -53.44
C ILE A 49 36.44 26.19 -53.77
N GLU A 50 37.51 26.66 -53.09
CA GLU A 50 38.49 27.80 -53.23
C GLU A 50 38.21 29.06 -54.09
N PRO A 51 38.58 30.27 -53.59
CA PRO A 51 39.93 30.82 -53.81
C PRO A 51 40.57 31.54 -52.60
N VAL A 52 41.90 31.47 -52.55
CA VAL A 52 42.82 32.11 -51.57
C VAL A 52 42.48 33.60 -51.35
N SER A 53 42.33 34.04 -50.10
CA SER A 53 42.18 35.48 -49.78
C SER A 53 43.46 36.24 -50.16
N GLU A 54 43.37 37.48 -50.65
CA GLU A 54 44.56 38.24 -51.10
C GLU A 54 45.65 38.33 -50.01
N GLN A 55 45.25 38.29 -48.74
CA GLN A 55 46.16 38.30 -47.59
C GLN A 55 46.89 36.96 -47.40
N GLU A 56 46.23 35.82 -47.57
CA GLU A 56 46.88 34.49 -47.58
C GLU A 56 47.70 34.28 -48.86
N LEU A 57 47.30 34.87 -49.98
CA LEU A 57 48.05 34.87 -51.24
C LEU A 57 49.34 35.69 -51.09
N GLN A 58 49.32 36.80 -50.34
CA GLN A 58 50.53 37.54 -50.00
C GLN A 58 51.43 36.75 -49.05
N ILE A 59 50.89 36.10 -48.02
CA ILE A 59 51.68 35.24 -47.12
C ILE A 59 52.32 34.10 -47.94
N MET A 60 51.55 33.41 -48.80
CA MET A 60 52.08 32.35 -49.65
C MET A 60 53.10 32.84 -50.68
N LYS A 61 52.91 34.04 -51.25
CA LYS A 61 53.91 34.70 -52.12
C LYS A 61 55.21 34.97 -51.38
N THR A 62 55.15 35.52 -50.16
CA THR A 62 56.36 35.78 -49.36
C THR A 62 57.09 34.48 -48.99
N THR A 63 56.38 33.41 -48.63
CA THR A 63 57.02 32.11 -48.39
C THR A 63 57.61 31.51 -49.67
N ARG A 64 56.93 31.66 -50.83
CA ARG A 64 57.45 31.18 -52.11
C ARG A 64 58.70 31.94 -52.53
N GLU A 65 58.71 33.27 -52.41
CA GLU A 65 59.88 34.10 -52.70
C GLU A 65 61.07 33.71 -51.82
N ASN A 66 60.86 33.51 -50.52
CA ASN A 66 61.92 33.04 -49.61
C ASN A 66 62.45 31.64 -49.97
N THR A 67 61.58 30.71 -50.38
CA THR A 67 62.02 29.37 -50.81
C THR A 67 62.78 29.41 -52.14
N LEU A 68 62.41 30.30 -53.06
CA LEU A 68 63.12 30.48 -54.33
C LEU A 68 64.48 31.12 -54.11
N GLU A 69 64.61 32.14 -53.25
CA GLU A 69 65.92 32.69 -52.87
C GLU A 69 66.84 31.63 -52.26
N ASN A 70 66.32 30.75 -51.39
CA ASN A 70 67.12 29.68 -50.79
C ASN A 70 67.57 28.63 -51.82
N LEU A 71 66.72 28.30 -52.79
CA LEU A 71 67.10 27.41 -53.89
C LEU A 71 68.10 28.06 -54.86
N GLU A 72 67.99 29.36 -55.11
CA GLU A 72 68.98 30.09 -55.90
C GLU A 72 70.33 30.15 -55.19
N LYS A 73 70.36 30.38 -53.87
CA LYS A 73 71.60 30.32 -53.07
C LYS A 73 72.22 28.91 -53.13
N LEU A 74 71.41 27.86 -53.03
CA LEU A 74 71.88 26.47 -53.17
C LEU A 74 72.45 26.19 -54.57
N ARG A 75 71.79 26.66 -55.63
CA ARG A 75 72.31 26.54 -57.00
C ARG A 75 73.60 27.34 -57.20
N GLN A 76 73.69 28.55 -56.65
CA GLN A 76 74.91 29.37 -56.70
C GLN A 76 76.07 28.67 -55.99
N LEU A 77 75.83 28.09 -54.81
CA LEU A 77 76.82 27.28 -54.10
C LEU A 77 77.22 26.03 -54.91
N GLN A 78 76.27 25.37 -55.56
CA GLN A 78 76.54 24.19 -56.39
C GLN A 78 77.38 24.54 -57.63
N THR A 79 77.11 25.68 -58.29
CA THR A 79 77.97 26.19 -59.38
C THR A 79 79.34 26.66 -58.88
N GLN A 80 79.45 27.15 -57.64
CA GLN A 80 80.76 27.48 -57.03
C GLN A 80 81.58 26.22 -56.72
N MET A 81 80.92 25.09 -56.42
CA MET A 81 81.56 23.79 -56.21
C MET A 81 82.04 23.15 -57.52
N ASP A 82 81.34 23.36 -58.64
CA ASP A 82 81.73 22.83 -59.95
C ASP A 82 82.91 23.56 -60.61
N GLU A 83 83.27 24.78 -60.15
CA GLU A 83 84.29 25.64 -60.79
C GLU A 83 85.66 25.70 -60.09
N LYS A 84 85.93 24.94 -59.03
CA LYS A 84 87.28 24.88 -58.43
C LYS A 84 87.84 23.46 -58.35
N GLN A 85 88.91 23.27 -59.11
CA GLN A 85 89.65 22.04 -59.28
C GLN A 85 90.77 21.87 -58.22
N LEU A 86 90.86 20.62 -57.72
CA LEU A 86 91.95 19.93 -57.04
C LEU A 86 92.28 20.31 -55.59
N ASP A 87 92.36 19.28 -54.72
CA ASP A 87 93.66 18.77 -54.25
C ASP A 87 93.55 17.34 -53.68
N GLU A 88 94.61 16.55 -53.82
CA GLU A 88 94.70 15.11 -53.44
C GLU A 88 94.52 14.86 -51.92
N LYS A 89 94.44 15.93 -51.12
CA LYS A 89 94.24 15.91 -49.67
C LYS A 89 92.77 15.89 -49.23
N GLU A 90 91.83 16.39 -50.03
CA GLU A 90 90.40 16.37 -49.67
C GLU A 90 89.75 14.99 -49.89
N ALA A 91 90.32 14.19 -50.80
CA ALA A 91 89.88 12.81 -51.02
C ALA A 91 90.09 11.91 -49.78
N GLN A 92 91.10 12.19 -48.94
CA GLN A 92 91.34 11.44 -47.70
C GLN A 92 90.39 11.83 -46.57
N GLN A 93 89.89 13.08 -46.54
CA GLN A 93 88.84 13.49 -45.61
C GLN A 93 87.50 12.83 -45.95
N MET A 94 87.16 12.70 -47.23
CA MET A 94 85.95 12.01 -47.66
C MET A 94 85.91 10.53 -47.26
N VAL A 95 87.06 9.83 -47.22
CA VAL A 95 87.10 8.43 -46.79
C VAL A 95 86.82 8.30 -45.27
N LEU A 96 87.35 9.22 -44.47
CA LEU A 96 87.08 9.25 -43.02
C LEU A 96 85.61 9.60 -42.73
N GLU A 97 85.02 10.51 -43.49
CA GLU A 97 83.59 10.85 -43.37
C GLU A 97 82.68 9.69 -43.80
N LEU A 98 83.10 8.87 -44.78
CA LEU A 98 82.35 7.68 -45.20
C LEU A 98 82.36 6.58 -44.12
N GLU A 99 83.48 6.35 -43.43
CA GLU A 99 83.53 5.40 -42.31
C GLU A 99 82.67 5.85 -41.12
N GLU A 100 82.62 7.16 -40.86
CA GLU A 100 81.75 7.74 -39.83
C GLU A 100 80.26 7.66 -40.21
N PHE A 101 79.95 7.79 -41.51
CA PHE A 101 78.60 7.61 -42.05
C PHE A 101 78.11 6.15 -41.96
N GLU A 102 78.96 5.16 -42.22
CA GLU A 102 78.59 3.74 -42.07
C GLU A 102 78.25 3.37 -40.62
N LYS A 103 78.99 3.91 -39.63
CA LYS A 103 78.68 3.72 -38.21
C LYS A 103 77.34 4.33 -37.82
N ASN A 104 77.04 5.54 -38.29
CA ASN A 104 75.74 6.18 -38.04
C ASN A 104 74.57 5.42 -38.68
N ASN A 105 74.81 4.71 -39.79
CA ASN A 105 73.77 3.95 -40.47
C ASN A 105 73.45 2.60 -39.79
N GLN A 106 74.43 1.96 -39.15
CA GLN A 106 74.14 0.79 -38.29
C GLN A 106 73.28 1.15 -37.08
N ASP A 107 73.44 2.36 -36.54
CA ASP A 107 72.63 2.88 -35.42
C ASP A 107 71.20 3.28 -35.84
N LEU A 108 70.95 3.49 -37.14
CA LEU A 108 69.60 3.67 -37.70
C LEU A 108 68.87 2.35 -37.93
N MET A 109 69.59 1.27 -38.27
CA MET A 109 68.97 -0.06 -38.45
C MET A 109 68.46 -0.68 -37.14
N SER A 110 69.04 -0.34 -35.98
CA SER A 110 68.51 -0.77 -34.68
C SER A 110 67.17 -0.08 -34.35
N LYS A 111 66.96 1.16 -34.81
CA LYS A 111 65.73 1.96 -34.65
C LYS A 111 64.61 1.58 -35.64
N THR A 112 64.87 0.76 -36.66
CA THR A 112 63.84 0.29 -37.60
C THR A 112 63.10 -0.98 -37.15
N SER A 113 63.52 -1.61 -36.06
CA SER A 113 62.86 -2.81 -35.52
C SER A 113 61.48 -2.56 -34.88
N ASP A 114 61.13 -1.30 -34.59
CA ASP A 114 59.79 -0.93 -34.09
C ASP A 114 58.72 -0.82 -35.18
N ILE A 115 59.10 -0.64 -36.47
CA ILE A 115 58.13 -0.33 -37.54
C ILE A 115 57.22 -1.52 -37.89
N GLU A 116 57.71 -2.75 -37.76
CA GLU A 116 56.92 -3.97 -38.05
C GLU A 116 55.88 -4.25 -36.97
N GLU A 117 56.16 -3.97 -35.70
CA GLU A 117 55.16 -4.07 -34.63
C GLU A 117 54.02 -3.06 -34.82
N TRP A 118 54.34 -1.83 -35.25
CA TRP A 118 53.33 -0.80 -35.51
C TRP A 118 52.45 -1.15 -36.71
N ARG A 119 53.00 -1.74 -37.77
CA ARG A 119 52.19 -2.19 -38.93
C ARG A 119 51.16 -3.25 -38.53
N LYS A 120 51.56 -4.22 -37.71
CA LYS A 120 50.66 -5.28 -37.25
C LYS A 120 49.52 -4.74 -36.38
N LYS A 121 49.81 -3.76 -35.50
CA LYS A 121 48.78 -3.06 -34.71
C LYS A 121 47.82 -2.25 -35.58
N VAL A 122 48.31 -1.61 -36.63
CA VAL A 122 47.45 -0.87 -37.58
C VAL A 122 46.52 -1.84 -38.32
N GLU A 123 47.03 -2.99 -38.76
CA GLU A 123 46.22 -4.01 -39.46
C GLU A 123 45.15 -4.62 -38.54
N ASP A 124 45.49 -4.89 -37.27
CA ASP A 124 44.54 -5.36 -36.25
C ASP A 124 43.45 -4.32 -35.94
N GLU A 125 43.81 -3.02 -35.89
CA GLU A 125 42.85 -1.93 -35.67
C GLU A 125 41.99 -1.64 -36.90
N GLU A 126 42.52 -1.76 -38.11
CA GLU A 126 41.73 -1.67 -39.36
C GLU A 126 40.70 -2.80 -39.44
N ALA A 127 41.07 -4.02 -39.05
CA ALA A 127 40.14 -5.15 -38.98
C ALA A 127 39.01 -4.90 -37.96
N LYS A 128 39.33 -4.37 -36.77
CA LYS A 128 38.30 -3.99 -35.77
C LYS A 128 37.41 -2.86 -36.26
N LYS A 129 37.96 -1.88 -36.97
CA LYS A 129 37.19 -0.78 -37.54
C LYS A 129 36.18 -1.29 -38.57
N ALA A 130 36.56 -2.22 -39.43
CA ALA A 130 35.65 -2.82 -40.40
C ALA A 130 34.48 -3.55 -39.73
N ILE A 131 34.75 -4.33 -38.67
CA ILE A 131 33.73 -5.03 -37.88
C ILE A 131 32.78 -4.01 -37.21
N ASN A 132 33.33 -2.98 -36.57
CA ASN A 132 32.54 -1.95 -35.91
C ASN A 132 31.67 -1.15 -36.91
N GLU A 133 32.18 -0.86 -38.12
CA GLU A 133 31.39 -0.20 -39.17
C GLU A 133 30.21 -1.06 -39.64
N GLU A 134 30.37 -2.39 -39.66
CA GLU A 134 29.29 -3.31 -40.02
C GLU A 134 28.24 -3.41 -38.92
N GLU A 135 28.64 -3.47 -37.64
CA GLU A 135 27.71 -3.41 -36.50
C GLU A 135 26.93 -2.10 -36.44
N ILE A 136 27.58 -0.96 -36.72
CA ILE A 136 26.91 0.36 -36.78
C ILE A 136 25.85 0.39 -37.89
N LYS A 137 26.10 -0.26 -39.04
CA LYS A 137 25.10 -0.37 -40.12
C LYS A 137 23.89 -1.20 -39.68
N VAL A 138 24.11 -2.31 -38.98
CA VAL A 138 23.01 -3.15 -38.47
C VAL A 138 22.18 -2.38 -37.43
N VAL A 139 22.82 -1.76 -36.44
CA VAL A 139 22.15 -0.99 -35.39
C VAL A 139 21.41 0.23 -35.96
N SER A 140 21.98 0.91 -36.95
CA SER A 140 21.30 2.05 -37.59
C SER A 140 20.08 1.62 -38.42
N ALA A 141 20.14 0.44 -39.06
CA ALA A 141 18.99 -0.14 -39.75
C ALA A 141 17.87 -0.55 -38.77
N GLU A 142 18.22 -1.14 -37.62
CA GLU A 142 17.26 -1.45 -36.56
C GLU A 142 16.63 -0.19 -35.95
N LEU A 143 17.41 0.88 -35.72
CA LEU A 143 16.89 2.17 -35.27
C LEU A 143 15.93 2.79 -36.29
N ALA A 144 16.22 2.67 -37.58
CA ALA A 144 15.32 3.14 -38.64
C ALA A 144 14.00 2.36 -38.64
N ASN A 145 14.07 1.02 -38.50
CA ASN A 145 12.88 0.18 -38.39
C ASN A 145 12.06 0.47 -37.12
N LEU A 146 12.71 0.64 -35.96
CA LEU A 146 12.06 0.98 -34.71
C LEU A 146 11.37 2.35 -34.77
N LYS A 147 12.00 3.35 -35.41
CA LYS A 147 11.38 4.65 -35.67
C LYS A 147 10.15 4.52 -36.56
N ALA A 148 10.24 3.74 -37.65
CA ALA A 148 9.10 3.51 -38.53
C ALA A 148 7.92 2.83 -37.83
N ILE A 149 8.19 1.88 -36.92
CA ILE A 149 7.15 1.23 -36.09
C ILE A 149 6.53 2.22 -35.09
N LEU A 150 7.36 3.09 -34.49
CA LEU A 150 6.88 4.10 -33.55
C LEU A 150 5.95 5.11 -34.25
N ASP A 151 6.32 5.55 -35.46
CA ASP A 151 5.53 6.49 -36.28
C ASP A 151 4.20 5.88 -36.76
N GLN A 152 4.14 4.55 -36.93
CA GLN A 152 2.92 3.82 -37.30
C GLN A 152 2.00 3.53 -36.10
N THR A 153 2.41 3.83 -34.87
CA THR A 153 1.57 3.61 -33.68
C THR A 153 0.59 4.78 -33.51
N PRO A 154 -0.73 4.60 -33.74
CA PRO A 154 -1.69 5.67 -33.59
C PRO A 154 -1.71 6.16 -32.14
N GLN A 155 -1.41 7.45 -31.94
CA GLN A 155 -1.51 8.10 -30.63
C GLN A 155 -2.95 7.98 -30.14
N ARG A 156 -3.14 7.28 -29.01
CA ARG A 156 -4.44 7.21 -28.34
C ARG A 156 -4.83 8.63 -27.95
N GLU A 157 -5.90 9.17 -28.52
CA GLU A 157 -6.48 10.44 -28.09
C GLU A 157 -6.87 10.34 -26.61
N VAL A 158 -5.99 10.81 -25.72
CA VAL A 158 -6.34 11.06 -24.34
C VAL A 158 -7.17 12.33 -24.37
N LYS A 159 -8.50 12.19 -24.32
CA LYS A 159 -9.38 13.33 -24.11
C LYS A 159 -8.83 14.11 -22.91
N ALA A 160 -8.50 15.38 -23.12
CA ALA A 160 -7.98 16.24 -22.08
C ALA A 160 -8.92 16.19 -20.87
N ALA A 161 -8.37 15.97 -19.67
CA ALA A 161 -9.16 15.95 -18.45
C ALA A 161 -9.89 17.29 -18.33
N THR A 162 -11.23 17.25 -18.30
CA THR A 162 -12.02 18.45 -18.05
C THR A 162 -11.68 18.96 -16.67
N LEU A 163 -10.99 20.10 -16.62
CA LEU A 163 -10.53 20.72 -15.38
C LEU A 163 -11.71 21.48 -14.79
N VAL A 164 -12.54 20.77 -14.02
CA VAL A 164 -13.71 21.35 -13.38
C VAL A 164 -13.31 21.91 -12.02
N ASN A 165 -13.30 23.24 -11.90
CA ASN A 165 -13.00 23.92 -10.64
C ASN A 165 -14.12 23.68 -9.64
N MET A 166 -13.76 23.06 -8.52
CA MET A 166 -14.69 22.69 -7.48
C MET A 166 -15.00 23.87 -6.56
N PRO A 167 -16.28 24.13 -6.23
CA PRO A 167 -16.59 25.17 -5.27
C PRO A 167 -16.12 24.73 -3.89
N ASN A 168 -15.39 25.63 -3.20
CA ASN A 168 -14.79 25.35 -1.91
C ASN A 168 -15.84 24.81 -0.92
N PRO A 169 -15.51 23.74 -0.16
CA PRO A 169 -16.39 23.26 0.89
C PRO A 169 -16.52 24.33 1.97
N ARG A 170 -17.73 24.51 2.52
CA ARG A 170 -17.90 25.38 3.69
C ARG A 170 -17.35 24.66 4.93
N LEU A 171 -16.58 25.37 5.76
CA LEU A 171 -16.11 24.84 7.04
C LEU A 171 -17.33 24.55 7.92
N ALA A 172 -17.48 23.29 8.33
CA ALA A 172 -18.51 22.88 9.27
C ALA A 172 -18.07 23.27 10.69
N PRO A 173 -19.00 23.66 11.58
CA PRO A 173 -18.67 23.81 13.00
C PRO A 173 -18.20 22.48 13.59
N ASP A 174 -17.33 22.51 14.60
CA ASP A 174 -16.67 21.32 15.17
C ASP A 174 -17.64 20.23 15.69
N GLN A 175 -18.89 20.59 15.97
CA GLN A 175 -19.95 19.68 16.45
C GLN A 175 -20.98 19.32 15.37
N ALA A 176 -20.72 19.62 14.09
CA ALA A 176 -21.65 19.35 13.02
C ALA A 176 -21.94 17.85 12.82
N ILE A 177 -23.20 17.53 12.58
CA ILE A 177 -23.68 16.19 12.24
C ILE A 177 -23.62 16.06 10.72
N ALA A 178 -22.65 15.30 10.22
CA ALA A 178 -22.54 15.03 8.79
C ALA A 178 -23.56 13.95 8.36
N TYR A 179 -24.44 14.32 7.43
CA TYR A 179 -25.28 13.41 6.65
C TYR A 179 -24.57 13.11 5.34
N TYR A 180 -24.39 11.83 5.03
CA TYR A 180 -23.67 11.41 3.84
C TYR A 180 -24.59 11.34 2.64
N VAL A 181 -24.10 11.87 1.53
CA VAL A 181 -24.77 11.84 0.23
C VAL A 181 -23.75 11.33 -0.79
N VAL A 182 -24.15 10.43 -1.67
CA VAL A 182 -23.23 9.81 -2.64
C VAL A 182 -23.75 10.03 -4.05
N CYS A 183 -22.88 10.52 -4.93
CA CYS A 183 -23.17 10.72 -6.34
C CYS A 183 -22.37 9.69 -7.16
N LYS A 184 -23.03 8.70 -7.76
CA LYS A 184 -22.42 7.67 -8.61
C LYS A 184 -23.38 7.22 -9.70
N ALA A 185 -22.85 6.86 -10.87
CA ALA A 185 -23.65 6.43 -12.02
C ALA A 185 -24.74 7.45 -12.40
N LYS A 186 -24.43 8.75 -12.28
CA LYS A 186 -25.34 9.88 -12.48
C LYS A 186 -26.58 9.90 -11.56
N LYS A 187 -26.58 9.10 -10.50
CA LYS A 187 -27.64 9.02 -9.50
C LYS A 187 -27.17 9.56 -8.15
N LEU A 188 -28.14 10.03 -7.36
CA LEU A 188 -27.99 10.56 -6.01
C LEU A 188 -28.48 9.54 -4.99
N TYR A 189 -27.62 9.12 -4.08
CA TYR A 189 -27.93 8.20 -3.00
C TYR A 189 -27.85 8.94 -1.66
N PHE A 190 -28.95 9.02 -0.93
CA PHE A 190 -28.98 9.65 0.39
C PHE A 190 -28.74 8.61 1.47
N VAL A 191 -27.53 8.58 2.02
CA VAL A 191 -27.17 7.67 3.12
C VAL A 191 -27.70 8.21 4.44
N GLY A 192 -27.65 9.52 4.64
CA GLY A 192 -28.09 10.13 5.90
C GLY A 192 -27.06 9.93 7.01
N ASP A 193 -27.51 9.66 8.24
CA ASP A 193 -26.62 9.56 9.41
C ASP A 193 -25.95 8.17 9.46
N PRO A 194 -24.62 8.07 9.28
CA PRO A 194 -23.91 6.78 9.30
C PRO A 194 -24.08 6.02 10.62
N TYR A 195 -24.30 6.71 11.75
CA TYR A 195 -24.53 6.07 13.04
C TYR A 195 -25.80 5.21 13.03
N LEU A 196 -26.86 5.63 12.33
CA LEU A 196 -28.11 4.86 12.25
C LEU A 196 -27.94 3.54 11.52
N HIS A 197 -27.13 3.51 10.47
CA HIS A 197 -26.83 2.28 9.72
C HIS A 197 -26.06 1.28 10.59
N VAL A 198 -25.09 1.80 11.32
CA VAL A 198 -24.28 1.04 12.27
C VAL A 198 -25.16 0.39 13.35
N PHE A 199 -26.14 1.11 13.91
CA PHE A 199 -27.10 0.54 14.88
C PHE A 199 -28.03 -0.50 14.25
N ARG A 200 -28.54 -0.26 13.05
CA ARG A 200 -29.39 -1.25 12.35
C ARG A 200 -28.68 -2.57 12.12
N VAL A 201 -27.42 -2.52 11.69
CA VAL A 201 -26.61 -3.74 11.50
C VAL A 201 -26.42 -4.47 12.83
N ARG A 202 -26.11 -3.75 13.91
CA ARG A 202 -26.03 -4.34 15.26
C ARG A 202 -27.34 -5.04 15.63
N ASP A 203 -28.47 -4.35 15.50
CA ASP A 203 -29.78 -4.89 15.89
C ASP A 203 -30.15 -6.13 15.05
N VAL A 204 -29.82 -6.14 13.76
CA VAL A 204 -30.00 -7.31 12.89
C VAL A 204 -29.15 -8.49 13.36
N ILE A 205 -27.89 -8.25 13.74
CA ILE A 205 -27.04 -9.30 14.30
C ILE A 205 -27.64 -9.83 15.60
N GLU A 206 -28.15 -8.95 16.47
CA GLU A 206 -28.78 -9.35 17.72
C GLU A 206 -30.05 -10.17 17.52
N GLN A 207 -30.90 -9.81 16.56
CA GLN A 207 -32.11 -10.57 16.23
C GLN A 207 -31.80 -11.96 15.63
N ASN A 208 -30.67 -12.09 14.94
CA ASN A 208 -30.28 -13.32 14.24
C ASN A 208 -29.10 -14.06 14.89
N PHE A 209 -28.77 -13.71 16.14
CA PHE A 209 -27.52 -14.15 16.76
C PHE A 209 -27.39 -15.68 16.83
N ALA A 210 -28.48 -16.43 17.02
CA ALA A 210 -28.45 -17.89 17.04
C ALA A 210 -28.01 -18.52 15.70
N LYS A 211 -28.38 -17.91 14.56
CA LYS A 211 -27.94 -18.35 13.22
C LYS A 211 -26.49 -17.98 12.96
N LEU A 212 -26.08 -16.83 13.50
CA LEU A 212 -24.74 -16.27 13.34
C LEU A 212 -23.74 -16.82 14.36
N ALA A 213 -24.22 -17.55 15.37
CA ALA A 213 -23.41 -18.14 16.41
C ALA A 213 -22.42 -19.16 15.85
N PHE A 214 -21.26 -19.20 16.49
CA PHE A 214 -20.19 -20.10 16.16
C PHE A 214 -20.55 -21.56 16.48
N ASN A 215 -20.20 -22.48 15.59
CA ASN A 215 -20.51 -23.92 15.68
C ASN A 215 -19.27 -24.82 15.47
N SER A 216 -18.08 -24.40 15.90
CA SER A 216 -16.80 -25.13 15.88
C SER A 216 -15.91 -25.02 14.61
N GLU A 217 -16.44 -24.52 13.49
CA GLU A 217 -15.74 -24.46 12.18
C GLU A 217 -15.49 -23.04 11.64
N GLY A 218 -16.04 -22.02 12.29
CA GLY A 218 -15.87 -20.62 11.93
C GLY A 218 -14.46 -20.06 12.13
N MET A 219 -14.11 -19.03 11.36
CA MET A 219 -12.99 -18.16 11.71
C MET A 219 -13.57 -16.95 12.43
N GLY A 220 -12.97 -16.53 13.54
CA GLY A 220 -13.42 -15.33 14.25
C GLY A 220 -14.48 -15.63 15.32
N SER A 221 -14.46 -14.81 16.35
CA SER A 221 -15.35 -14.92 17.50
C SER A 221 -15.71 -13.50 17.91
N LEU A 222 -16.98 -13.10 17.75
CA LEU A 222 -17.46 -11.77 18.15
C LEU A 222 -17.94 -11.79 19.59
N THR A 223 -17.42 -10.92 20.47
CA THR A 223 -17.95 -10.78 21.84
C THR A 223 -18.56 -9.39 22.00
N TYR A 224 -19.74 -9.33 22.62
CA TYR A 224 -20.39 -8.09 23.02
C TYR A 224 -20.21 -7.87 24.53
N PRO A 225 -19.95 -6.64 24.99
CA PRO A 225 -20.13 -6.29 26.38
C PRO A 225 -21.62 -6.34 26.74
N LEU A 226 -21.88 -6.73 27.97
CA LEU A 226 -23.20 -6.78 28.57
C LEU A 226 -23.37 -5.61 29.54
N LEU A 227 -24.61 -5.35 29.97
CA LEU A 227 -24.86 -4.36 30.99
C LEU A 227 -24.05 -4.67 32.27
N GLY A 228 -23.32 -3.68 32.80
CA GLY A 228 -22.50 -3.84 34.01
C GLY A 228 -21.03 -4.19 33.75
N THR A 229 -20.65 -4.51 32.50
CA THR A 229 -19.24 -4.61 32.14
C THR A 229 -18.58 -3.24 32.26
N LYS A 230 -17.56 -3.12 33.13
CA LYS A 230 -16.79 -1.88 33.27
C LYS A 230 -15.78 -1.77 32.12
N GLN A 231 -15.57 -0.58 31.58
CA GLN A 231 -14.43 -0.36 30.70
C GLN A 231 -13.14 -0.53 31.52
N ASN A 232 -12.12 -1.16 30.95
CA ASN A 232 -10.82 -1.25 31.60
C ASN A 232 -10.17 0.14 31.69
N ASP A 233 -9.20 0.30 32.58
CA ASP A 233 -8.55 1.59 32.84
C ASP A 233 -7.88 2.18 31.57
N ALA A 234 -7.44 1.31 30.66
CA ALA A 234 -6.83 1.70 29.40
C ALA A 234 -7.84 2.17 28.33
N ARG A 235 -9.15 2.11 28.61
CA ARG A 235 -10.26 2.32 27.64
C ARG A 235 -10.19 1.45 26.39
N THR A 236 -9.31 0.45 26.38
CA THR A 236 -9.08 -0.44 25.25
C THR A 236 -10.12 -1.56 25.18
N GLY A 237 -10.83 -1.88 26.28
CA GLY A 237 -11.81 -2.98 26.32
C GLY A 237 -12.78 -2.90 27.49
N TYR A 238 -13.71 -3.85 27.55
CA TYR A 238 -14.67 -4.01 28.65
C TYR A 238 -14.31 -5.27 29.45
N LEU A 239 -14.29 -5.16 30.77
CA LEU A 239 -14.17 -6.27 31.72
C LEU A 239 -15.43 -7.12 31.62
N ALA A 240 -15.29 -8.44 31.72
CA ALA A 240 -16.44 -9.32 31.66
C ALA A 240 -17.35 -9.11 32.89
N LEU A 241 -18.66 -9.31 32.70
CA LEU A 241 -19.62 -9.28 33.78
C LEU A 241 -19.57 -10.65 34.44
N ASP A 242 -19.39 -10.72 35.75
CA ASP A 242 -19.42 -11.98 36.48
C ASP A 242 -20.69 -12.06 37.30
N GLU A 243 -21.42 -13.17 37.18
CA GLU A 243 -22.65 -13.46 37.92
C GLU A 243 -22.46 -14.69 38.80
N THR A 244 -22.88 -14.59 40.05
CA THR A 244 -22.84 -15.72 40.99
C THR A 244 -24.04 -16.62 40.73
N VAL A 245 -23.80 -17.80 40.17
CA VAL A 245 -24.84 -18.80 39.93
C VAL A 245 -24.82 -19.84 41.05
N ARG A 246 -25.99 -20.17 41.57
CA ARG A 246 -26.18 -21.26 42.55
C ARG A 246 -26.77 -22.48 41.86
N ARG A 247 -26.10 -23.63 42.00
CA ARG A 247 -26.65 -24.92 41.61
C ARG A 247 -27.83 -25.26 42.51
N THR A 248 -28.98 -25.52 41.91
CA THR A 248 -30.22 -25.90 42.62
C THR A 248 -30.79 -27.17 42.01
N SER A 249 -31.63 -27.88 42.76
CA SER A 249 -32.33 -29.07 42.23
C SER A 249 -33.22 -28.74 41.02
N ARG A 250 -33.69 -27.48 40.91
CA ARG A 250 -34.39 -26.99 39.74
C ARG A 250 -33.47 -26.89 38.53
N MET A 251 -32.26 -26.35 38.70
CA MET A 251 -31.24 -26.30 37.65
C MET A 251 -30.84 -27.70 37.17
N ASP A 252 -30.65 -28.65 38.08
CA ASP A 252 -30.32 -30.03 37.70
C ASP A 252 -31.43 -30.66 36.83
N LYS A 253 -32.71 -30.32 37.08
CA LYS A 253 -33.84 -30.74 36.24
C LYS A 253 -33.87 -29.99 34.92
N GLU A 254 -33.70 -28.66 34.94
CA GLU A 254 -33.76 -27.82 33.76
C GLU A 254 -32.62 -28.15 32.78
N TYR A 255 -31.43 -28.49 33.27
CA TYR A 255 -30.24 -28.82 32.48
C TYR A 255 -29.90 -30.32 32.51
N ALA A 256 -30.91 -31.19 32.68
CA ALA A 256 -30.72 -32.64 32.72
C ALA A 256 -30.01 -33.19 31.48
N ASP A 257 -30.20 -32.56 30.31
CA ASP A 257 -29.51 -32.94 29.06
C ASP A 257 -27.99 -32.81 29.18
N TRP A 258 -27.50 -31.85 29.96
CA TRP A 258 -26.07 -31.62 30.19
C TRP A 258 -25.46 -32.66 31.14
N ALA A 259 -26.28 -33.39 31.89
CA ALA A 259 -25.80 -34.52 32.70
C ALA A 259 -25.24 -35.65 31.80
N ASN A 260 -25.75 -35.76 30.57
CA ASN A 260 -25.29 -36.75 29.59
C ASN A 260 -24.05 -36.28 28.81
N ILE A 261 -23.72 -34.98 28.85
CA ILE A 261 -22.53 -34.43 28.22
C ILE A 261 -21.34 -34.65 29.14
N LYS A 262 -20.54 -35.68 28.85
CA LYS A 262 -19.32 -36.02 29.61
C LYS A 262 -18.09 -35.38 28.98
N ILE A 263 -17.32 -34.66 29.80
CA ILE A 263 -16.11 -33.96 29.37
C ILE A 263 -14.85 -34.58 29.97
N THR A 264 -13.85 -34.83 29.13
CA THR A 264 -12.49 -35.26 29.49
C THR A 264 -11.53 -34.11 29.30
N GLU A 265 -10.64 -33.89 30.24
CA GLU A 265 -9.87 -32.66 30.37
C GLU A 265 -8.47 -32.91 30.93
N PHE A 266 -7.50 -32.06 30.61
CA PHE A 266 -6.23 -32.04 31.33
C PHE A 266 -6.31 -31.16 32.58
N LYS A 267 -5.55 -31.54 33.61
CA LYS A 267 -5.23 -30.73 34.78
C LYS A 267 -3.71 -30.60 34.87
N THR A 268 -3.24 -29.44 35.32
CA THR A 268 -1.83 -29.28 35.70
C THR A 268 -1.54 -30.07 36.97
N SER A 269 -0.51 -30.90 36.91
CA SER A 269 0.17 -31.48 38.07
C SER A 269 1.58 -30.90 38.15
N GLY A 270 2.23 -31.00 39.31
CA GLY A 270 3.57 -30.44 39.52
C GLY A 270 4.64 -30.97 38.54
N THR A 271 4.35 -32.06 37.84
CA THR A 271 5.22 -32.70 36.85
C THR A 271 4.69 -32.62 35.41
N GLY A 272 3.55 -31.98 35.14
CA GLY A 272 3.01 -31.83 33.79
C GLY A 272 1.49 -31.76 33.70
N TYR A 273 0.92 -32.52 32.76
CA TYR A 273 -0.52 -32.55 32.50
C TYR A 273 -1.08 -33.97 32.65
N GLU A 274 -2.09 -34.10 33.49
CA GLU A 274 -2.78 -35.36 33.77
C GLU A 274 -4.21 -35.32 33.22
N VAL A 275 -4.65 -36.43 32.62
CA VAL A 275 -6.02 -36.59 32.16
C VAL A 275 -6.92 -36.80 33.38
N VAL A 276 -7.93 -35.95 33.52
CA VAL A 276 -8.95 -36.08 34.55
C VAL A 276 -10.07 -36.99 34.04
N PRO A 277 -10.58 -37.92 34.87
CA PRO A 277 -11.70 -38.79 34.50
C PRO A 277 -12.91 -38.01 33.99
N GLU A 278 -13.70 -38.65 33.13
CA GLU A 278 -14.95 -38.09 32.62
C GLU A 278 -15.89 -37.69 33.76
N LYS A 279 -16.45 -36.49 33.67
CA LYS A 279 -17.51 -35.99 34.55
C LYS A 279 -18.59 -35.32 33.71
N ALA A 280 -19.82 -35.30 34.23
CA ALA A 280 -20.91 -34.55 33.63
C ALA A 280 -20.56 -33.05 33.57
N MET A 281 -21.10 -32.35 32.57
CA MET A 281 -20.74 -30.96 32.30
C MET A 281 -21.06 -30.05 33.51
N LEU A 282 -22.23 -30.19 34.12
CA LEU A 282 -22.62 -29.42 35.31
C LEU A 282 -21.66 -29.66 36.48
N ASP A 283 -21.31 -30.92 36.76
CA ASP A 283 -20.35 -31.27 37.82
C ASP A 283 -18.96 -30.70 37.53
N ARG A 284 -18.60 -30.55 36.25
CA ARG A 284 -17.34 -29.92 35.86
C ARG A 284 -17.35 -28.42 36.09
N LEU A 285 -18.47 -27.76 35.78
CA LEU A 285 -18.63 -26.32 35.95
C LEU A 285 -18.71 -25.92 37.43
N PHE A 286 -19.43 -26.66 38.26
CA PHE A 286 -19.55 -26.34 39.68
C PHE A 286 -18.44 -26.97 40.54
N GLY A 287 -17.79 -28.03 40.06
CA GLY A 287 -16.81 -28.78 40.85
C GLY A 287 -17.48 -29.40 42.07
N GLY A 288 -16.90 -29.16 43.26
CA GLY A 288 -17.49 -29.56 44.53
C GLY A 288 -18.30 -28.47 45.24
N ALA A 289 -18.51 -27.31 44.60
CA ALA A 289 -19.18 -26.17 45.21
C ALA A 289 -20.60 -25.99 44.64
N ASP A 290 -21.56 -25.64 45.50
CA ASP A 290 -22.93 -25.34 45.06
C ASP A 290 -23.10 -23.93 44.49
N LYS A 291 -22.06 -23.10 44.56
CA LYS A 291 -22.05 -21.72 44.08
C LYS A 291 -20.74 -21.44 43.37
N ARG A 292 -20.82 -20.75 42.23
CA ARG A 292 -19.65 -20.32 41.48
C ARG A 292 -19.97 -19.06 40.69
N ASP A 293 -18.97 -18.19 40.56
CA ASP A 293 -19.04 -17.02 39.71
C ASP A 293 -18.73 -17.43 38.26
N PHE A 294 -19.63 -17.08 37.35
CA PHE A 294 -19.48 -17.32 35.92
C PHE A 294 -19.47 -16.01 35.16
N SER A 295 -18.61 -15.96 34.15
CA SER A 295 -18.52 -14.81 33.27
C SER A 295 -19.67 -14.82 32.27
N VAL A 296 -20.53 -13.80 32.34
CA VAL A 296 -21.51 -13.52 31.30
C VAL A 296 -20.80 -12.84 30.14
N GLN A 297 -20.76 -13.54 29.00
CA GLN A 297 -20.28 -13.00 27.73
C GLN A 297 -21.33 -13.32 26.66
N LYS A 298 -21.66 -12.38 25.77
CA LYS A 298 -22.47 -12.76 24.60
C LYS A 298 -21.67 -13.77 23.76
N PHE A 299 -22.37 -14.74 23.19
CA PHE A 299 -21.74 -15.79 22.38
C PHE A 299 -20.87 -15.23 21.26
N ARG A 300 -19.80 -15.98 21.02
CA ARG A 300 -18.93 -15.83 19.86
C ARG A 300 -19.72 -16.06 18.59
N LEU A 301 -19.79 -15.05 17.73
CA LEU A 301 -20.32 -15.19 16.37
C LEU A 301 -19.24 -15.61 15.38
N ASP A 302 -19.64 -16.31 14.32
CA ASP A 302 -18.77 -16.77 13.24
C ASP A 302 -18.62 -15.68 12.16
N GLU A 303 -17.39 -15.24 11.90
CA GLU A 303 -17.11 -14.20 10.89
C GLU A 303 -17.58 -14.61 9.51
N LYS A 304 -17.45 -15.89 9.14
CA LYS A 304 -17.89 -16.38 7.83
C LYS A 304 -19.40 -16.33 7.70
N LYS A 305 -20.12 -16.70 8.77
CA LYS A 305 -21.59 -16.63 8.77
C LYS A 305 -22.06 -15.18 8.73
N VAL A 306 -21.43 -14.28 9.47
CA VAL A 306 -21.74 -12.84 9.43
C VAL A 306 -21.46 -12.29 8.03
N LYS A 307 -20.29 -12.58 7.45
CA LYS A 307 -19.96 -12.16 6.08
C LYS A 307 -20.91 -12.73 5.05
N ALA A 308 -21.30 -14.00 5.15
CA ALA A 308 -22.28 -14.60 4.24
C ALA A 308 -23.66 -13.96 4.42
N PHE A 309 -24.09 -13.76 5.66
CA PHE A 309 -25.40 -13.17 5.98
C PHE A 309 -25.57 -11.75 5.45
N PHE A 310 -24.52 -10.93 5.48
CA PHE A 310 -24.54 -9.57 4.93
C PHE A 310 -24.07 -9.48 3.47
N GLY A 311 -23.16 -10.37 3.06
CA GLY A 311 -22.42 -10.31 1.78
C GLY A 311 -23.26 -10.54 0.54
N ASP A 312 -24.45 -11.12 0.66
CA ASP A 312 -25.40 -11.28 -0.44
C ASP A 312 -26.21 -10.00 -0.73
N GLY A 313 -26.01 -8.92 0.05
CA GLY A 313 -26.74 -7.67 -0.13
C GLY A 313 -28.25 -7.76 0.12
N ALA A 314 -28.71 -8.89 0.68
CA ALA A 314 -30.10 -9.13 1.06
C ALA A 314 -30.58 -8.15 2.14
N MET A 315 -29.64 -7.63 2.95
CA MET A 315 -29.93 -6.73 4.07
C MET A 315 -29.46 -5.32 3.77
N GLY A 316 -30.34 -4.36 4.03
CA GLY A 316 -30.10 -2.93 3.84
C GLY A 316 -31.35 -2.22 3.32
N PRO A 317 -31.36 -0.87 3.34
CA PRO A 317 -32.41 -0.06 2.74
C PRO A 317 -32.61 -0.38 1.25
N ALA A 318 -33.67 0.18 0.65
CA ALA A 318 -33.96 0.01 -0.77
C ALA A 318 -32.75 0.36 -1.67
N ASP A 319 -32.00 1.40 -1.30
CA ASP A 319 -30.88 1.91 -2.10
C ASP A 319 -29.52 1.26 -1.81
N PHE A 320 -29.37 0.58 -0.66
CA PHE A 320 -28.07 0.13 -0.16
C PHE A 320 -28.07 -1.34 0.24
N ALA A 321 -26.91 -1.96 0.08
CA ALA A 321 -26.56 -3.26 0.62
C ALA A 321 -25.51 -3.09 1.73
N TYR A 322 -25.72 -3.74 2.87
CA TYR A 322 -24.78 -3.71 3.98
C TYR A 322 -23.68 -4.75 3.79
N PHE A 323 -22.42 -4.33 3.83
CA PHE A 323 -21.26 -5.21 3.82
C PHE A 323 -20.52 -5.10 5.14
N VAL A 324 -20.24 -6.24 5.76
CA VAL A 324 -19.60 -6.30 7.06
C VAL A 324 -18.28 -7.02 6.89
N ASP A 325 -17.20 -6.25 6.97
CA ASP A 325 -15.85 -6.73 6.71
C ASP A 325 -14.98 -6.64 7.97
N ARG A 326 -13.93 -7.46 8.01
CA ARG A 326 -12.91 -7.36 9.05
C ARG A 326 -12.07 -6.13 8.82
N ASN A 327 -11.93 -5.28 9.83
CA ASN A 327 -10.94 -4.23 9.80
C ASN A 327 -9.55 -4.88 9.92
N GLY A 328 -8.69 -4.77 8.89
CA GLY A 328 -7.52 -5.63 8.72
C GLY A 328 -6.59 -5.70 9.94
N THR A 329 -6.36 -4.56 10.60
CA THR A 329 -5.43 -4.44 11.73
C THR A 329 -6.12 -4.49 13.09
N THR A 330 -7.42 -4.20 13.16
CA THR A 330 -8.12 -4.07 14.44
C THR A 330 -9.09 -5.20 14.65
N ASP A 331 -9.35 -5.49 15.92
CA ASP A 331 -10.35 -6.44 16.34
C ASP A 331 -11.78 -5.91 16.14
N ARG A 332 -12.05 -5.03 15.17
CA ARG A 332 -13.36 -4.37 15.00
C ARG A 332 -13.95 -4.72 13.64
N LEU A 333 -15.27 -4.89 13.58
CA LEU A 333 -15.95 -4.99 12.29
C LEU A 333 -16.13 -3.61 11.68
N LYS A 334 -15.82 -3.52 10.39
CA LYS A 334 -16.06 -2.34 9.56
C LYS A 334 -17.33 -2.57 8.76
N LEU A 335 -18.24 -1.59 8.83
CA LEU A 335 -19.37 -1.49 7.92
C LEU A 335 -18.96 -0.73 6.66
N SER A 336 -19.27 -1.30 5.52
CA SER A 336 -19.20 -0.66 4.22
C SER A 336 -20.57 -0.75 3.54
N LEU A 337 -20.94 0.26 2.77
CA LEU A 337 -22.21 0.29 2.03
C LEU A 337 -21.94 0.04 0.54
N GLY A 338 -22.61 -0.95 -0.05
CA GLY A 338 -22.70 -1.08 -1.49
C GLY A 338 -24.01 -0.49 -2.01
N PHE A 339 -24.03 -0.13 -3.28
CA PHE A 339 -25.15 0.54 -3.93
C PHE A 339 -25.86 -0.46 -4.84
N LYS A 340 -27.18 -0.54 -4.72
CA LYS A 340 -28.01 -1.40 -5.56
C LYS A 340 -28.24 -0.73 -6.92
N GLU A 341 -28.26 -1.50 -8.00
CA GLU A 341 -28.41 -0.96 -9.37
C GLU A 341 -29.72 -0.19 -9.57
N GLU A 342 -30.82 -0.71 -9.01
CA GLU A 342 -32.13 -0.08 -9.02
C GLU A 342 -32.26 1.09 -8.03
N GLY A 343 -31.30 1.23 -7.11
CA GLY A 343 -31.30 2.28 -6.11
C GLY A 343 -30.91 3.66 -6.65
N GLY A 344 -31.10 4.67 -5.81
CA GLY A 344 -30.68 6.05 -6.03
C GLY A 344 -31.63 6.86 -6.92
N LEU A 345 -31.60 8.17 -6.74
CA LEU A 345 -32.47 9.12 -7.44
C LEU A 345 -31.77 9.67 -8.68
N THR A 346 -32.45 9.68 -9.82
CA THR A 346 -31.97 10.41 -11.00
C THR A 346 -32.08 11.92 -10.81
N PRO A 347 -31.38 12.75 -11.63
CA PRO A 347 -31.51 14.20 -11.61
C PRO A 347 -32.95 14.70 -11.66
N GLU A 348 -33.73 14.16 -12.59
CA GLU A 348 -35.15 14.50 -12.75
C GLU A 348 -35.97 14.16 -11.49
N GLN A 349 -35.67 13.02 -10.85
CA GLN A 349 -36.38 12.57 -9.66
C GLN A 349 -36.05 13.43 -8.45
N PHE A 350 -34.78 13.75 -8.18
CA PHE A 350 -34.45 14.53 -6.98
C PHE A 350 -34.77 16.02 -7.13
N LEU A 351 -34.78 16.55 -8.35
CA LEU A 351 -35.20 17.93 -8.64
C LEU A 351 -36.73 18.12 -8.60
N SER A 352 -37.50 17.03 -8.67
CA SER A 352 -38.96 17.11 -8.57
C SER A 352 -39.41 17.70 -7.23
N GLN A 353 -40.46 18.53 -7.26
CA GLN A 353 -41.03 19.10 -6.05
C GLN A 353 -41.54 17.96 -5.15
N ASN A 354 -41.11 17.96 -3.89
CA ASN A 354 -41.37 16.91 -2.88
C ASN A 354 -40.64 15.56 -3.07
N SER A 355 -39.55 15.53 -3.82
CA SER A 355 -38.65 14.36 -3.86
C SER A 355 -38.19 13.93 -2.46
N ALA A 356 -37.77 12.67 -2.32
CA ALA A 356 -37.20 12.16 -1.07
C ALA A 356 -35.97 12.98 -0.62
N PHE A 357 -35.20 13.53 -1.58
CA PHE A 357 -34.09 14.43 -1.29
C PHE A 357 -34.55 15.78 -0.73
N HIS A 358 -35.61 16.38 -1.28
CA HIS A 358 -36.20 17.60 -0.71
C HIS A 358 -36.72 17.38 0.72
N GLN A 359 -37.31 16.21 1.02
CA GLN A 359 -37.74 15.85 2.37
C GLN A 359 -36.55 15.70 3.32
N ALA A 360 -35.46 15.10 2.85
CA ALA A 360 -34.21 15.02 3.60
C ALA A 360 -33.61 16.40 3.89
N CYS A 361 -33.60 17.31 2.91
CA CYS A 361 -33.17 18.71 3.10
C CYS A 361 -34.03 19.40 4.17
N LYS A 362 -35.37 19.31 4.08
CA LYS A 362 -36.28 19.89 5.09
C LYS A 362 -35.98 19.38 6.51
N THR A 363 -35.72 18.08 6.63
CA THR A 363 -35.38 17.45 7.92
C THR A 363 -34.03 17.94 8.44
N ALA A 364 -33.03 18.06 7.56
CA ALA A 364 -31.71 18.55 7.91
C ALA A 364 -31.73 20.01 8.36
N THR A 365 -32.53 20.88 7.73
CA THR A 365 -32.69 22.28 8.15
C THR A 365 -33.25 22.43 9.56
N GLN A 366 -34.08 21.48 10.02
CA GLN A 366 -34.60 21.48 11.40
C GLN A 366 -33.51 21.16 12.43
N ASN A 367 -32.47 20.43 12.03
CA ASN A 367 -31.35 20.06 12.90
C ASN A 367 -30.24 21.11 12.83
N ARG A 368 -30.21 22.02 13.81
CA ARG A 368 -29.14 23.03 13.95
C ARG A 368 -27.78 22.32 14.07
N GLY A 369 -26.95 22.40 13.02
CA GLY A 369 -25.66 21.72 12.93
C GLY A 369 -25.59 20.58 11.91
N ALA A 370 -26.63 20.34 11.11
CA ALA A 370 -26.57 19.42 9.99
C ALA A 370 -25.61 19.91 8.89
N LEU A 371 -24.77 19.01 8.38
CA LEU A 371 -23.87 19.21 7.23
C LEU A 371 -24.16 18.12 6.21
N PHE A 372 -24.25 18.46 4.93
CA PHE A 372 -24.25 17.44 3.87
C PHE A 372 -22.82 17.20 3.39
N TYR A 373 -22.36 15.95 3.47
CA TYR A 373 -21.04 15.56 3.01
C TYR A 373 -21.17 14.65 1.78
N TYR A 374 -20.77 15.18 0.62
CA TYR A 374 -20.93 14.54 -0.68
C TYR A 374 -19.71 13.70 -1.05
N TYR A 375 -19.93 12.42 -1.34
CA TYR A 375 -18.97 11.54 -1.98
C TYR A 375 -19.25 11.51 -3.48
N VAL A 376 -18.37 12.10 -4.27
CA VAL A 376 -18.61 12.33 -5.70
C VAL A 376 -17.71 11.42 -6.52
N SER A 377 -18.33 10.51 -7.28
CA SER A 377 -17.66 9.73 -8.31
C SER A 377 -17.38 10.60 -9.54
N PRO A 378 -16.26 10.37 -10.28
CA PRO A 378 -15.88 11.18 -11.45
C PRO A 378 -16.96 11.26 -12.55
N ASP A 379 -17.81 10.25 -12.65
CA ASP A 379 -18.88 10.15 -13.65
C ASP A 379 -20.17 10.93 -13.30
N SER A 380 -20.26 11.48 -12.09
CA SER A 380 -21.51 12.01 -11.51
C SER A 380 -21.37 13.44 -10.99
N PHE A 381 -20.47 14.21 -11.62
CA PHE A 381 -20.16 15.58 -11.22
C PHE A 381 -21.36 16.53 -11.40
N ASP A 382 -22.03 16.45 -12.55
CA ASP A 382 -23.19 17.29 -12.83
C ASP A 382 -24.34 17.02 -11.85
N THR A 383 -24.56 15.74 -11.50
CA THR A 383 -25.51 15.30 -10.49
C THR A 383 -25.20 15.93 -9.13
N TYR A 384 -23.92 16.00 -8.74
CA TYR A 384 -23.50 16.65 -7.50
C TYR A 384 -23.78 18.16 -7.52
N LEU A 385 -23.44 18.87 -8.61
CA LEU A 385 -23.69 20.32 -8.69
C LEU A 385 -25.18 20.65 -8.51
N GLN A 386 -26.05 19.90 -9.19
CA GLN A 386 -27.49 20.08 -9.08
C GLN A 386 -28.02 19.74 -7.67
N ALA A 387 -27.56 18.64 -7.07
CA ALA A 387 -27.95 18.27 -5.71
C ALA A 387 -27.42 19.27 -4.67
N ARG A 388 -26.25 19.86 -4.90
CA ARG A 388 -25.67 20.91 -4.06
C ARG A 388 -26.48 22.19 -4.15
N GLU A 389 -26.83 22.64 -5.35
CA GLU A 389 -27.68 23.83 -5.55
C GLU A 389 -29.00 23.70 -4.78
N VAL A 390 -29.64 22.53 -4.85
CA VAL A 390 -30.84 22.25 -4.05
C VAL A 390 -30.55 22.37 -2.56
N SER A 391 -29.48 21.74 -2.04
CA SER A 391 -29.15 21.80 -0.61
C SER A 391 -28.81 23.22 -0.12
N GLU A 392 -28.15 24.02 -0.97
CA GLU A 392 -27.82 25.42 -0.69
C GLU A 392 -29.08 26.29 -0.64
N GLY A 393 -30.09 25.98 -1.45
CA GLY A 393 -31.42 26.59 -1.36
C GLY A 393 -32.09 26.39 0.00
N TYR A 394 -31.76 25.32 0.73
CA TYR A 394 -32.20 25.06 2.11
C TYR A 394 -31.22 25.59 3.18
N SER A 395 -30.20 26.36 2.78
CA SER A 395 -29.15 26.89 3.64
C SER A 395 -28.35 25.83 4.41
N ILE A 396 -28.24 24.61 3.86
CA ILE A 396 -27.48 23.52 4.47
C ILE A 396 -26.01 23.65 4.05
N PRO A 397 -25.05 23.69 5.00
CA PRO A 397 -23.63 23.63 4.65
C PRO A 397 -23.31 22.33 3.89
N ALA A 398 -22.45 22.43 2.88
CA ALA A 398 -22.02 21.31 2.07
C ALA A 398 -20.48 21.17 2.06
N GLY A 399 -20.01 19.95 2.30
CA GLY A 399 -18.64 19.51 2.08
C GLY A 399 -18.61 18.38 1.05
N TRP A 400 -17.46 18.11 0.44
CA TRP A 400 -17.36 17.03 -0.55
C TRP A 400 -15.97 16.38 -0.58
N THR A 401 -15.90 15.16 -1.11
CA THR A 401 -14.66 14.44 -1.44
C THR A 401 -14.83 13.64 -2.72
N THR A 402 -13.74 13.42 -3.45
CA THR A 402 -13.77 12.44 -4.54
C THR A 402 -13.90 11.03 -3.97
N TRP A 403 -14.69 10.20 -4.63
CA TRP A 403 -14.84 8.79 -4.31
C TRP A 403 -14.30 7.94 -5.46
N LYS A 404 -13.48 6.94 -5.12
CA LYS A 404 -12.76 6.08 -6.08
C LYS A 404 -12.95 4.59 -5.81
N GLY A 405 -13.97 4.19 -5.04
CA GLY A 405 -14.21 2.81 -4.66
C GLY A 405 -15.53 2.24 -5.19
N ASP A 406 -15.71 0.93 -5.09
CA ASP A 406 -16.97 0.27 -5.41
C ASP A 406 -17.99 0.36 -4.28
N ARG A 407 -17.49 0.33 -3.03
CA ARG A 407 -18.25 0.48 -1.79
C ARG A 407 -17.93 1.81 -1.12
N LEU A 408 -18.89 2.34 -0.37
CA LEU A 408 -18.69 3.47 0.51
C LEU A 408 -18.19 2.97 1.86
N ASP A 409 -16.94 3.31 2.16
CA ASP A 409 -16.39 3.19 3.50
C ASP A 409 -16.77 4.44 4.31
N LEU A 410 -17.55 4.25 5.38
CA LEU A 410 -17.90 5.36 6.25
C LEU A 410 -16.61 5.87 6.92
N ARG A 411 -16.40 7.19 6.95
CA ARG A 411 -15.21 7.78 7.57
C ARG A 411 -15.39 7.88 9.08
N VAL A 412 -14.26 7.89 9.79
CA VAL A 412 -14.20 8.16 11.22
C VAL A 412 -14.71 9.58 11.45
N MET A 413 -15.83 9.71 12.16
CA MET A 413 -16.39 10.99 12.59
C MET A 413 -16.05 11.24 14.07
N ALA A 414 -16.24 12.48 14.52
CA ALA A 414 -16.11 12.82 15.94
C ALA A 414 -16.97 11.86 16.79
N ILE A 415 -16.39 11.42 17.90
CA ILE A 415 -16.99 10.44 18.81
C ILE A 415 -18.36 10.96 19.25
N ARG A 416 -19.40 10.13 19.08
CA ARG A 416 -20.69 10.38 19.70
C ARG A 416 -20.87 9.45 20.89
N GLU A 417 -21.01 10.03 22.06
CA GLU A 417 -21.60 9.34 23.20
C GLU A 417 -23.08 9.14 22.88
N THR A 418 -23.45 7.91 22.52
CA THR A 418 -24.87 7.58 22.34
C THR A 418 -25.32 6.70 23.49
N VAL A 419 -26.36 7.17 24.15
CA VAL A 419 -27.14 6.42 25.11
C VAL A 419 -28.25 5.71 24.37
N ARG A 420 -28.30 4.37 24.46
CA ARG A 420 -29.53 3.53 24.48
C ARG A 420 -29.17 2.05 24.34
N PHE A 421 -29.44 1.31 25.41
CA PHE A 421 -29.67 -0.13 25.35
C PHE A 421 -30.89 -0.44 26.18
N ASP A 422 -31.93 -0.91 25.51
CA ASP A 422 -32.97 -1.67 26.17
C ASP A 422 -32.69 -3.16 25.91
N MET A 423 -31.96 -3.78 26.83
CA MET A 423 -31.78 -5.23 26.85
C MET A 423 -32.95 -5.86 27.62
N ASN A 424 -34.15 -5.86 27.03
CA ASN A 424 -35.36 -6.35 27.70
C ASN A 424 -35.26 -7.78 28.27
N SER A 425 -34.34 -8.61 27.76
CA SER A 425 -33.84 -9.82 28.41
C SER A 425 -32.74 -10.43 27.56
N VAL A 426 -31.71 -11.02 28.16
CA VAL A 426 -30.89 -12.00 27.41
C VAL A 426 -31.82 -13.18 27.07
N PRO A 427 -31.94 -13.60 25.80
CA PRO A 427 -32.88 -14.67 25.42
C PRO A 427 -32.36 -16.02 25.92
N VAL A 428 -32.60 -16.32 27.20
CA VAL A 428 -32.09 -17.50 27.92
C VAL A 428 -32.33 -18.80 27.14
N ALA A 429 -33.51 -18.95 26.56
CA ALA A 429 -33.86 -20.12 25.76
C ALA A 429 -32.96 -20.29 24.51
N GLU A 430 -32.64 -19.20 23.81
CA GLU A 430 -31.72 -19.23 22.67
C GLU A 430 -30.27 -19.45 23.12
N TYR A 431 -29.89 -18.90 24.27
CA TYR A 431 -28.56 -19.14 24.85
C TYR A 431 -28.35 -20.61 25.18
N ARG A 432 -29.39 -21.24 25.73
CA ARG A 432 -29.42 -22.68 25.98
C ARG A 432 -29.30 -23.49 24.68
N LYS A 433 -30.08 -23.17 23.65
CA LYS A 433 -29.99 -23.87 22.34
C LYS A 433 -28.58 -23.83 21.75
N ILE A 434 -27.87 -22.71 21.89
CA ILE A 434 -26.48 -22.61 21.44
C ILE A 434 -25.56 -23.49 22.28
N ALA A 435 -25.71 -23.50 23.60
CA ALA A 435 -24.94 -24.40 24.46
C ALA A 435 -25.21 -25.88 24.16
N ASP A 436 -26.46 -26.25 23.89
CA ASP A 436 -26.83 -27.62 23.53
C ASP A 436 -26.21 -28.04 22.18
N THR A 437 -26.20 -27.15 21.18
CA THR A 437 -25.70 -27.46 19.83
C THR A 437 -24.18 -27.28 19.70
N ALA A 438 -23.68 -26.06 19.94
CA ALA A 438 -22.26 -25.74 19.81
C ALA A 438 -21.43 -26.34 20.95
N GLY A 439 -21.96 -26.37 22.17
CA GLY A 439 -21.27 -26.96 23.31
C GLY A 439 -21.06 -28.46 23.14
N ALA A 440 -22.08 -29.20 22.69
CA ALA A 440 -21.93 -30.64 22.40
C ALA A 440 -20.88 -30.91 21.32
N ALA A 441 -20.85 -30.12 20.24
CA ALA A 441 -19.85 -30.24 19.18
C ALA A 441 -18.42 -29.95 19.69
N LEU A 442 -18.25 -28.93 20.54
CA LEU A 442 -16.96 -28.61 21.15
C LEU A 442 -16.50 -29.68 22.14
N VAL A 443 -17.40 -30.26 22.93
CA VAL A 443 -17.10 -31.38 23.83
C VAL A 443 -16.68 -32.60 23.02
N ALA A 444 -17.36 -32.92 21.92
CA ALA A 444 -16.96 -34.01 21.03
C ALA A 444 -15.55 -33.78 20.46
N LYS A 445 -15.24 -32.55 20.04
CA LYS A 445 -13.90 -32.17 19.54
C LYS A 445 -12.82 -32.28 20.61
N LEU A 446 -13.10 -31.82 21.83
CA LEU A 446 -12.18 -31.94 22.96
C LEU A 446 -11.95 -33.42 23.31
N LYS A 447 -13.01 -34.23 23.36
CA LYS A 447 -12.93 -35.68 23.61
C LYS A 447 -12.07 -36.36 22.55
N ASP A 448 -12.25 -36.02 21.28
CA ASP A 448 -11.43 -36.53 20.18
C ASP A 448 -9.97 -36.06 20.28
N GLU A 449 -9.68 -34.83 20.71
CA GLU A 449 -8.29 -34.38 20.95
C GLU A 449 -7.61 -35.11 22.11
N VAL A 450 -8.35 -35.42 23.19
CA VAL A 450 -7.79 -36.12 24.36
C VAL A 450 -7.68 -37.62 24.12
N THR A 451 -8.69 -38.25 23.53
CA THR A 451 -8.74 -39.72 23.34
C THR A 451 -7.77 -40.17 22.24
N ASN A 452 -7.70 -39.43 21.14
CA ASN A 452 -6.80 -39.73 20.02
C ASN A 452 -5.48 -38.95 20.10
N PHE A 453 -5.08 -38.53 21.31
CA PHE A 453 -3.94 -37.65 21.50
C PHE A 453 -2.65 -38.23 20.92
N ASP A 454 -2.28 -39.45 21.32
CA ASP A 454 -1.02 -40.08 20.89
C ASP A 454 -1.00 -40.31 19.37
N ALA A 455 -2.08 -40.85 18.81
CA ALA A 455 -2.22 -41.05 17.36
C ALA A 455 -2.06 -39.73 16.58
N LYS A 456 -2.61 -38.64 17.10
CA LYS A 456 -2.50 -37.32 16.47
C LYS A 456 -1.13 -36.67 16.66
N VAL A 457 -0.39 -36.98 17.72
CA VAL A 457 1.01 -36.58 17.88
C VAL A 457 1.86 -37.36 16.88
N THR A 458 1.66 -38.68 16.78
CA THR A 458 2.38 -39.53 15.82
C THR A 458 2.14 -39.10 14.38
N ALA A 459 0.90 -38.79 14.00
CA ALA A 459 0.57 -38.34 12.65
C ALA A 459 1.18 -36.97 12.27
N ALA A 460 1.56 -36.16 13.26
CA ALA A 460 2.16 -34.84 13.05
C ALA A 460 3.70 -34.88 12.99
N ILE A 461 4.32 -36.06 13.12
CA ILE A 461 5.76 -36.23 12.99
C ILE A 461 6.17 -36.08 11.52
N PRO A 462 7.14 -35.19 11.18
CA PRO A 462 7.69 -35.08 9.84
C PRO A 462 8.28 -36.41 9.35
N LYS A 463 8.07 -36.73 8.07
CA LYS A 463 8.59 -37.98 7.48
C LYS A 463 10.12 -37.95 7.31
N GLU A 464 10.69 -36.74 7.33
CA GLU A 464 12.10 -36.44 7.12
C GLU A 464 12.96 -36.67 8.38
N LEU A 465 12.34 -36.77 9.57
CA LEU A 465 13.05 -37.07 10.82
C LEU A 465 13.37 -38.57 10.91
N THR A 466 14.60 -38.93 10.52
CA THR A 466 15.10 -40.31 10.54
C THR A 466 15.90 -40.66 11.81
N ASN A 467 16.51 -39.66 12.48
CA ASN A 467 17.27 -39.87 13.70
C ASN A 467 16.34 -40.20 14.90
N PRO A 468 16.49 -41.36 15.56
CA PRO A 468 15.63 -41.76 16.68
C PRO A 468 15.64 -40.79 17.87
N ALA A 469 16.80 -40.19 18.20
CA ALA A 469 16.94 -39.29 19.34
C ALA A 469 16.25 -37.95 19.09
N GLU A 470 16.44 -37.37 17.90
CA GLU A 470 15.76 -36.15 17.47
C GLU A 470 14.25 -36.35 17.34
N LYS A 471 13.84 -37.54 16.85
CA LYS A 471 12.44 -37.92 16.76
C LYS A 471 11.79 -37.96 18.15
N GLN A 472 12.47 -38.53 19.14
CA GLN A 472 11.95 -38.57 20.50
C GLN A 472 11.84 -37.16 21.12
N GLN A 473 12.89 -36.33 20.97
CA GLN A 473 12.85 -34.93 21.44
C GLN A 473 11.72 -34.13 20.78
N PHE A 474 11.47 -34.35 19.49
CA PHE A 474 10.37 -33.73 18.78
C PHE A 474 9.01 -34.18 19.31
N ILE A 475 8.84 -35.49 19.55
CA ILE A 475 7.61 -36.05 20.14
C ILE A 475 7.36 -35.44 21.53
N ASP A 476 8.39 -35.35 22.38
CA ASP A 476 8.26 -34.80 23.73
C ASP A 476 7.85 -33.32 23.70
N LYS A 477 8.50 -32.53 22.84
CA LYS A 477 8.19 -31.10 22.64
C LYS A 477 6.77 -30.91 22.10
N LEU A 478 6.40 -31.62 21.04
CA LEU A 478 5.07 -31.52 20.43
C LEU A 478 3.98 -31.97 21.41
N THR A 479 4.27 -33.00 22.21
CA THR A 479 3.38 -33.48 23.27
C THR A 479 3.13 -32.41 24.32
N ALA A 480 4.19 -31.75 24.80
CA ALA A 480 4.10 -30.67 25.77
C ALA A 480 3.32 -29.47 25.21
N GLU A 481 3.68 -29.00 24.02
CA GLU A 481 3.02 -27.87 23.34
C GLU A 481 1.52 -28.15 23.10
N ARG A 482 1.18 -29.37 22.67
CA ARG A 482 -0.21 -29.74 22.40
C ARG A 482 -1.02 -29.88 23.68
N LYS A 483 -0.47 -30.46 24.75
CA LYS A 483 -1.14 -30.53 26.06
C LYS A 483 -1.38 -29.13 26.63
N ASP A 484 -0.36 -28.27 26.58
CA ASP A 484 -0.48 -26.86 26.98
C ASP A 484 -1.53 -26.12 26.15
N TRP A 485 -1.55 -26.35 24.84
CA TRP A 485 -2.55 -25.80 23.94
C TRP A 485 -3.98 -26.24 24.29
N ILE A 486 -4.22 -27.55 24.52
CA ILE A 486 -5.54 -28.06 24.92
C ILE A 486 -5.98 -27.42 26.24
N TYR A 487 -5.07 -27.38 27.22
CA TYR A 487 -5.35 -26.86 28.57
C TYR A 487 -5.63 -25.36 28.59
N ARG A 488 -4.79 -24.53 27.96
CA ARG A 488 -4.91 -23.07 27.99
C ARG A 488 -5.99 -22.54 27.06
N ASN A 489 -6.32 -23.29 26.01
CA ASN A 489 -7.20 -22.79 24.96
C ASN A 489 -8.46 -23.62 24.83
N LEU A 490 -8.37 -24.86 24.31
CA LEU A 490 -9.54 -25.63 23.89
C LEU A 490 -10.50 -25.94 25.06
N GLN A 491 -9.97 -26.28 26.23
CA GLN A 491 -10.77 -26.58 27.43
C GLN A 491 -11.55 -25.35 27.94
N PRO A 492 -10.93 -24.20 28.26
CA PRO A 492 -11.65 -22.98 28.60
C PRO A 492 -12.68 -22.58 27.54
N TRP A 493 -12.33 -22.75 26.27
CA TRP A 493 -13.24 -22.47 25.15
C TRP A 493 -14.51 -23.31 25.19
N THR A 494 -14.35 -24.59 25.48
CA THR A 494 -15.48 -25.55 25.55
C THR A 494 -16.38 -25.20 26.73
N ARG A 495 -15.81 -24.81 27.88
CA ARG A 495 -16.58 -24.44 29.07
C ARG A 495 -17.35 -23.14 28.92
N ALA A 496 -16.74 -22.12 28.30
CA ALA A 496 -17.29 -20.77 28.20
C ALA A 496 -18.71 -20.73 27.61
N VAL A 497 -19.03 -21.64 26.67
CA VAL A 497 -20.36 -21.72 26.04
C VAL A 497 -21.45 -22.10 27.07
N PHE A 498 -21.15 -23.04 27.95
CA PHE A 498 -22.06 -23.48 29.02
C PHE A 498 -22.09 -22.49 30.17
N GLU A 499 -20.94 -21.93 30.55
CA GLU A 499 -20.84 -20.88 31.58
C GLU A 499 -21.69 -19.67 31.21
N ALA A 500 -21.60 -19.20 29.96
CA ALA A 500 -22.40 -18.08 29.47
C ALA A 500 -23.91 -18.38 29.49
N ALA A 501 -24.32 -19.60 29.14
CA ALA A 501 -25.73 -20.01 29.15
C ALA A 501 -26.31 -20.12 30.58
N LEU A 502 -25.50 -20.53 31.57
CA LEU A 502 -25.90 -20.50 32.98
C LEU A 502 -26.00 -19.07 33.49
N ALA A 503 -24.98 -18.26 33.24
CA ALA A 503 -24.91 -16.90 33.77
C ALA A 503 -26.00 -15.99 33.17
N ALA A 504 -26.42 -16.24 31.93
CA ALA A 504 -27.55 -15.54 31.29
C ALA A 504 -28.89 -15.66 32.04
N THR A 505 -29.07 -16.67 32.90
CA THR A 505 -30.31 -16.87 33.67
C THR A 505 -30.47 -15.87 34.83
N GLU A 506 -29.35 -15.35 35.34
CA GLU A 506 -29.33 -14.46 36.51
C GLU A 506 -29.33 -12.97 36.12
N VAL A 507 -28.96 -12.64 34.88
CA VAL A 507 -28.94 -11.26 34.39
C VAL A 507 -30.36 -10.68 34.32
N LYS A 508 -30.69 -9.75 35.24
CA LYS A 508 -31.95 -8.98 35.26
C LYS A 508 -31.70 -7.47 35.25
N GLY A 509 -32.46 -6.76 34.43
CA GLY A 509 -32.67 -5.32 34.56
C GLY A 509 -32.23 -4.47 33.36
N GLN A 510 -32.94 -3.38 33.15
CA GLN A 510 -32.60 -2.29 32.24
C GLN A 510 -31.73 -1.27 32.98
N LYS A 511 -30.56 -0.92 32.42
CA LYS A 511 -29.89 0.36 32.67
C LYS A 511 -29.10 0.82 31.45
N GLU A 512 -28.98 2.13 31.38
CA GLU A 512 -28.35 2.93 30.36
C GLU A 512 -26.83 2.65 30.27
N ILE A 513 -26.34 2.09 29.16
CA ILE A 513 -24.90 2.04 28.87
C ILE A 513 -24.57 3.25 28.01
N ARG A 514 -23.61 4.07 28.46
CA ARG A 514 -22.97 5.10 27.63
C ARG A 514 -21.92 4.47 26.76
N VAL A 515 -22.00 4.73 25.46
CA VAL A 515 -21.13 4.09 24.48
C VAL A 515 -20.53 5.11 23.56
N ASP A 516 -19.21 5.05 23.45
CA ASP A 516 -18.44 5.76 22.44
C ASP A 516 -18.59 5.04 21.10
N VAL A 517 -19.35 5.64 20.19
CA VAL A 517 -19.56 5.07 18.85
C VAL A 517 -18.62 5.75 17.86
N HIS A 518 -17.97 4.94 17.04
CA HIS A 518 -17.03 5.36 16.01
C HIS A 518 -17.48 4.76 14.68
N PRO A 519 -18.26 5.44 13.82
CA PRO A 519 -18.47 4.99 12.45
C PRO A 519 -17.10 4.89 11.77
N PRO A 520 -16.81 3.89 10.91
CA PRO A 520 -17.67 2.82 10.37
C PRO A 520 -17.85 1.60 11.27
N GLU A 521 -17.37 1.62 12.51
CA GLU A 521 -17.29 0.44 13.36
C GLU A 521 -18.65 0.09 13.96
N ILE A 522 -18.96 -1.20 13.97
CA ILE A 522 -20.17 -1.69 14.63
C ILE A 522 -19.94 -1.68 16.15
N PRO A 523 -20.69 -0.89 16.94
CA PRO A 523 -20.50 -0.79 18.37
C PRO A 523 -20.54 -2.17 18.97
N HIS A 524 -19.63 -2.39 19.94
CA HIS A 524 -19.60 -3.61 20.72
C HIS A 524 -19.37 -4.90 19.94
N THR A 525 -19.09 -4.83 18.64
CA THR A 525 -18.89 -6.00 17.82
C THR A 525 -17.42 -6.06 17.44
N ARG A 526 -16.66 -6.80 18.26
CA ARG A 526 -15.24 -6.96 18.05
C ARG A 526 -14.93 -8.32 17.46
N ILE A 527 -14.26 -8.35 16.32
CA ILE A 527 -13.55 -9.55 15.88
C ILE A 527 -12.37 -9.71 16.79
N PHE A 528 -12.48 -10.54 17.82
CA PHE A 528 -11.24 -11.14 18.30
C PHE A 528 -10.69 -11.90 17.10
N VAL A 529 -9.48 -11.54 16.64
CA VAL A 529 -8.76 -12.31 15.61
C VAL A 529 -9.03 -13.75 15.93
N GLY A 530 -9.71 -14.44 15.01
CA GLY A 530 -10.23 -15.76 15.29
C GLY A 530 -9.16 -16.62 15.91
N SER A 531 -9.25 -16.82 17.22
CA SER A 531 -9.10 -18.14 17.73
C SER A 531 -10.19 -18.91 16.98
N GLN A 532 -9.81 -19.60 15.91
CA GLN A 532 -10.23 -20.99 15.83
C GLN A 532 -10.01 -21.61 17.24
N PRO A 533 -10.55 -22.77 17.61
CA PRO A 533 -9.78 -23.59 18.56
C PRO A 533 -8.33 -23.52 18.04
N PRO A 534 -7.38 -22.89 18.76
CA PRO A 534 -6.26 -22.22 18.10
C PRO A 534 -5.58 -23.23 17.19
N SER A 535 -5.12 -22.83 16.01
CA SER A 535 -4.57 -23.82 15.08
C SER A 535 -3.57 -24.70 15.83
N LYS A 536 -3.79 -26.03 15.80
CA LYS A 536 -2.91 -27.00 16.45
C LYS A 536 -1.48 -26.61 16.12
N PRO A 537 -0.52 -26.73 17.06
CA PRO A 537 0.88 -26.46 16.74
C PRO A 537 1.23 -27.20 15.46
N ALA A 538 1.44 -26.43 14.39
CA ALA A 538 1.97 -26.93 13.15
C ALA A 538 3.49 -26.91 13.29
N PRO A 539 4.21 -27.86 12.68
CA PRO A 539 5.66 -27.84 12.75
C PRO A 539 6.19 -26.47 12.32
N PRO A 540 7.28 -25.97 12.93
CA PRO A 540 7.93 -24.77 12.44
C PRO A 540 8.21 -24.94 10.94
N PRO A 541 8.01 -23.89 10.12
CA PRO A 541 8.32 -23.97 8.70
C PRO A 541 9.76 -24.45 8.56
N ASP A 542 9.96 -25.52 7.79
CA ASP A 542 11.26 -26.13 7.56
C ASP A 542 12.28 -25.04 7.18
N PRO A 543 13.38 -24.87 7.93
CA PRO A 543 14.38 -23.84 7.65
C PRO A 543 15.04 -24.02 6.27
N ASN A 544 14.94 -25.22 5.68
CA ASN A 544 15.43 -25.54 4.35
C ASN A 544 14.33 -25.52 3.26
N LYS A 545 13.06 -25.38 3.64
CA LYS A 545 11.97 -25.23 2.68
C LYS A 545 11.96 -23.79 2.20
N LYS A 546 12.44 -23.59 0.97
CA LYS A 546 12.30 -22.31 0.27
C LYS A 546 10.86 -21.81 0.45
N PRO A 547 10.65 -20.52 0.80
CA PRO A 547 9.33 -19.95 0.93
C PRO A 547 8.52 -20.32 -0.30
N ALA A 548 7.26 -20.71 -0.11
CA ALA A 548 6.36 -20.90 -1.24
C ALA A 548 6.48 -19.65 -2.14
N PRO A 549 6.70 -19.82 -3.46
CA PRO A 549 6.78 -18.67 -4.35
C PRO A 549 5.55 -17.82 -4.11
N ARG A 550 5.75 -16.52 -3.88
CA ARG A 550 4.63 -15.59 -3.74
C ARG A 550 3.67 -15.85 -4.89
N PRO A 551 2.35 -15.93 -4.63
CA PRO A 551 1.38 -16.06 -5.70
C PRO A 551 1.73 -15.01 -6.77
N PRO A 552 1.76 -15.38 -8.05
CA PRO A 552 2.09 -14.44 -9.09
C PRO A 552 1.19 -13.21 -8.91
N PRO A 553 1.75 -11.99 -9.00
CA PRO A 553 0.93 -10.79 -8.94
C PRO A 553 -0.22 -10.95 -9.96
N PRO A 554 -1.43 -10.47 -9.64
CA PRO A 554 -2.55 -10.54 -10.55
C PRO A 554 -2.09 -10.10 -11.94
N SER A 555 -2.21 -11.00 -12.91
CA SER A 555 -1.80 -10.78 -14.29
C SER A 555 -2.72 -9.71 -14.89
N GLY A 556 -2.33 -8.45 -14.77
CA GLY A 556 -3.08 -7.33 -15.33
C GLY A 556 -2.76 -6.02 -14.64
N GLY A 557 -1.79 -5.28 -15.18
CA GLY A 557 -1.54 -3.90 -14.79
C GLY A 557 -0.05 -3.58 -14.80
N GLY A 558 0.44 -3.03 -15.90
CA GLY A 558 1.84 -2.68 -16.09
C GLY A 558 2.39 -1.77 -14.99
N ALA A 559 3.69 -1.91 -14.78
CA ALA A 559 4.49 -1.02 -13.95
C ALA A 559 4.19 0.45 -14.31
N LYS A 560 3.64 1.20 -13.37
CA LYS A 560 3.88 2.65 -13.31
C LYS A 560 5.02 2.87 -12.33
N ILE A 561 6.09 3.43 -12.88
CA ILE A 561 7.20 4.05 -12.17
C ILE A 561 6.60 5.15 -11.27
N ILE A 562 6.99 5.15 -9.99
CA ILE A 562 6.72 6.25 -9.07
C ILE A 562 7.82 7.28 -9.29
N LEU A 563 7.46 8.40 -9.89
CA LEU A 563 7.81 9.72 -9.38
C LEU A 563 6.50 10.51 -9.34
N ASP A 564 6.27 11.12 -8.17
CA ASP A 564 5.02 11.65 -7.57
C ASP A 564 3.98 10.62 -7.07
#